data_AF-A0A8X6V018-F1
#
_entry.id   AF-A0A8X6V018-F1
#
_cell.length_a   1.000
_cell.length_b   1.000
_cell.length_c   1.000
_cell.angle_alpha   90.00
_cell.angle_beta   90.00
_cell.angle_gamma   90.00
#
_symmetry.space_group_name_H-M   'P 1'
#
loop_
_entity.id
_entity.type
_entity.pdbx_description
1 polymer ?
#
loop_
_entity_poly.entity_id
_entity_poly.type
_entity_poly.pdbx_seq_one_letter_code
_entity_poly.pdbx_strand_id
1 'polypeptide(L)'
;MWSASISFRKSQSVQKGAVQHKFDEDVSGDKSCPVCRRNLATALRLGYKGRSPHLRHWVDRNTPKKLEVTRNLERFARLWPKPMIERGSLSIYVVLPDEVDVFDDEESINDTREEISSHFYFFEIVEISFPEGNKKMSKIATFQRIRGHPFPKAAWFTKEHIEETLDYESRDGDIIICSYPKTGTTWLQYIVMQITSKGKDFPAFNDALVNVVPFMEMTGKGPIDEMQGLRIYKHHYPFNMIKRNDTAKYLYIYRHPEDTFVSFYHFLQSIREEKFDFDQMFEEFVSNDIEYGRYFEHVLSFAAHKNDDNLLLISYEKLFNNRKEGYLRIAKFLGEDYYQSLVNDEALLNRVLENTSFDYMKKNLQFVHPNPKEPSKDTVKTVNFFRKGGVGDGKNKLSPDQIKRIRELANEIMKGTEVLKQWYGE
;
A
#
# COMPACT_ATOMS: atom_id res chain seq x y z
N MET A 1 -10.51 8.59 18.65
CA MET A 1 -9.32 9.39 19.02
C MET A 1 -8.44 8.52 19.91
N TRP A 2 -7.21 8.19 19.50
CA TRP A 2 -6.24 7.58 20.43
C TRP A 2 -5.63 8.72 21.26
N SER A 3 -5.66 8.62 22.58
CA SER A 3 -4.87 9.49 23.46
C SER A 3 -3.53 8.82 23.70
N ALA A 4 -2.45 9.35 23.12
CA ALA A 4 -1.10 8.98 23.56
C ALA A 4 -0.86 9.62 24.94
N SER A 5 -0.40 8.85 25.92
CA SER A 5 0.08 9.44 27.17
C SER A 5 1.56 9.76 27.01
N ILE A 6 1.88 11.04 27.18
CA ILE A 6 3.24 11.57 27.16
C ILE A 6 3.65 11.74 28.61
N SER A 7 4.64 10.98 29.06
CA SER A 7 5.22 11.15 30.39
C SER A 7 6.65 11.67 30.26
N PHE A 8 7.01 12.63 31.12
CA PHE A 8 8.35 13.19 31.20
C PHE A 8 9.04 12.60 32.44
N ARG A 9 10.19 11.94 32.24
CA ARG A 9 11.12 11.64 33.32
C ARG A 9 12.35 12.53 33.20
N LYS A 10 12.65 13.30 34.25
CA LYS A 10 13.93 13.99 34.41
C LYS A 10 15.01 12.94 34.68
N SER A 11 16.00 12.81 33.80
CA SER A 11 17.22 12.05 34.14
C SER A 11 18.16 12.93 34.98
N GLN A 12 19.04 12.29 35.76
CA GLN A 12 20.19 12.97 36.35
C GLN A 12 21.14 13.45 35.24
N SER A 13 21.94 14.47 35.57
CA SER A 13 22.94 15.09 34.72
C SER A 13 23.97 14.08 34.20
N VAL A 14 24.16 13.96 32.88
CA VAL A 14 25.12 13.00 32.28
C VAL A 14 26.16 13.75 31.42
N GLN A 15 27.44 13.38 31.55
CA GLN A 15 28.52 13.90 30.71
C GLN A 15 28.38 13.46 29.24
N LYS A 16 28.73 14.36 28.32
CA LYS A 16 28.57 14.23 26.85
C LYS A 16 29.03 12.89 26.26
N GLY A 17 30.09 12.27 26.80
CA GLY A 17 30.63 10.99 26.31
C GLY A 17 29.81 9.75 26.68
N ALA A 18 29.13 9.75 27.82
CA ALA A 18 28.33 8.60 28.28
C ALA A 18 26.97 8.50 27.57
N VAL A 19 26.51 9.60 26.99
CA VAL A 19 25.24 9.72 26.26
C VAL A 19 25.28 8.94 24.95
N GLN A 20 26.40 9.01 24.23
CA GLN A 20 26.57 8.33 22.95
C GLN A 20 26.57 6.81 23.11
N HIS A 21 27.22 6.31 24.16
CA HIS A 21 27.29 4.87 24.49
C HIS A 21 25.92 4.29 24.88
N LYS A 22 25.14 5.02 25.71
CA LYS A 22 23.78 4.61 26.11
C LYS A 22 22.79 4.61 24.93
N PHE A 23 22.93 5.59 24.02
CA PHE A 23 22.12 5.65 22.81
C PHE A 23 22.37 4.47 21.86
N ASP A 24 23.63 4.04 21.73
CA ASP A 24 23.99 2.90 20.89
C ASP A 24 23.55 1.55 21.50
N GLU A 25 23.43 1.47 22.83
CA GLU A 25 22.92 0.30 23.56
C GLU A 25 21.38 0.18 23.55
N ASP A 26 20.64 1.29 23.69
CA ASP A 26 19.17 1.28 23.83
C ASP A 26 18.40 1.25 22.49
N VAL A 27 19.04 1.57 21.35
CA VAL A 27 18.42 1.49 20.02
C VAL A 27 18.49 0.05 19.50
N SER A 28 17.60 -0.81 20.03
CA SER A 28 17.35 -2.16 19.50
C SER A 28 16.27 -2.14 18.40
N GLY A 29 16.50 -1.35 17.35
CA GLY A 29 15.66 -1.34 16.15
C GLY A 29 16.33 -2.08 14.99
N ASP A 30 15.54 -2.76 14.15
CA ASP A 30 16.02 -3.45 12.94
C ASP A 30 16.86 -2.49 12.07
N LYS A 31 18.17 -2.71 12.09
CA LYS A 31 19.15 -1.88 11.39
C LYS A 31 19.04 -2.01 9.86
N SER A 32 18.24 -2.93 9.31
CA SER A 32 18.10 -3.15 7.87
C SER A 32 17.15 -2.15 7.17
N CYS A 33 16.28 -1.45 7.90
CA CYS A 33 15.26 -0.56 7.31
C CYS A 33 15.80 0.85 6.95
N PRO A 34 15.80 1.24 5.66
CA PRO A 34 16.31 2.55 5.22
C PRO A 34 15.49 3.74 5.72
N VAL A 35 14.17 3.57 5.92
CA VAL A 35 13.25 4.60 6.41
C VAL A 35 13.48 4.87 7.90
N CYS A 36 13.67 3.82 8.70
CA CYS A 36 14.05 3.94 10.11
C CYS A 36 15.41 4.63 10.27
N ARG A 37 16.42 4.29 9.44
CA ARG A 37 17.71 5.01 9.43
C ARG A 37 17.56 6.49 9.07
N ARG A 38 16.73 6.83 8.08
CA ARG A 38 16.49 8.23 7.66
C ARG A 38 15.77 9.06 8.73
N ASN A 39 14.76 8.48 9.37
CA ASN A 39 13.99 9.15 10.42
C ASN A 39 14.81 9.28 11.72
N LEU A 40 15.62 8.27 12.05
CA LEU A 40 16.58 8.33 13.16
C LEU A 40 17.67 9.38 12.90
N ALA A 41 18.22 9.45 11.69
CA ALA A 41 19.17 10.49 11.29
C ALA A 41 18.55 11.91 11.28
N THR A 42 17.24 12.00 11.01
CA THR A 42 16.50 13.27 11.06
C THR A 42 16.23 13.71 12.50
N ALA A 43 15.84 12.78 13.38
CA ALA A 43 15.72 13.04 14.82
C ALA A 43 17.07 13.46 15.43
N LEU A 44 18.17 12.78 15.05
CA LEU A 44 19.53 13.15 15.44
C LEU A 44 19.93 14.53 14.91
N ARG A 45 19.59 14.90 13.65
CA ARG A 45 19.85 16.24 13.11
C ARG A 45 19.02 17.34 13.79
N LEU A 46 17.77 17.05 14.15
CA LEU A 46 16.89 17.98 14.86
C LEU A 46 17.35 18.22 16.30
N GLY A 47 17.95 17.21 16.96
CA GLY A 47 18.56 17.36 18.29
C GLY A 47 19.94 18.04 18.29
N TYR A 48 20.69 18.00 17.18
CA TYR A 48 22.09 18.49 17.16
C TYR A 48 22.31 19.85 16.50
N LYS A 49 21.35 20.42 15.76
CA LYS A 49 21.54 21.70 15.04
C LYS A 49 20.37 22.66 15.19
N GLY A 50 20.45 23.54 16.20
CA GLY A 50 19.73 24.82 16.23
C GLY A 50 20.23 25.84 15.17
N ARG A 51 20.40 25.42 13.90
CA ARG A 51 20.87 26.27 12.80
C ARG A 51 20.16 25.96 11.48
N SER A 52 18.83 26.03 11.47
CA SER A 52 18.07 26.13 10.21
C SER A 52 17.53 27.56 10.06
N PRO A 53 17.84 28.28 8.96
CA PRO A 53 17.28 29.62 8.70
C PRO A 53 15.75 29.64 8.61
N HIS A 54 15.14 28.48 8.34
CA HIS A 54 13.69 28.32 8.21
C HIS A 54 12.95 28.17 9.55
N LEU A 55 13.68 28.01 10.67
CA LEU A 55 13.10 27.93 12.03
C LEU A 55 12.92 29.31 12.69
N ARG A 56 13.35 30.43 12.07
CA ARG A 56 13.15 31.78 12.65
C ARG A 56 11.68 32.18 12.80
N HIS A 57 10.75 31.45 12.20
CA HIS A 57 9.30 31.73 12.25
C HIS A 57 8.52 30.70 13.07
N TRP A 58 9.21 29.78 13.75
CA TRP A 58 8.63 28.67 14.51
C TRP A 58 8.94 28.75 16.00
N VAL A 59 9.20 29.96 16.49
CA VAL A 59 9.34 30.26 17.92
C VAL A 59 8.49 31.49 18.17
N ASP A 60 7.25 31.28 18.60
CA ASP A 60 6.49 32.34 19.24
C ASP A 60 7.20 32.65 20.57
N ARG A 61 7.69 33.89 20.72
CA ARG A 61 8.46 34.34 21.89
C ARG A 61 7.69 34.22 23.20
N ASN A 62 6.38 33.98 23.15
CA ASN A 62 5.49 33.92 24.31
C ASN A 62 4.97 32.51 24.65
N THR A 63 5.35 31.45 23.93
CA THR A 63 4.92 30.09 24.27
C THR A 63 6.00 29.39 25.10
N PRO A 64 5.69 28.80 26.28
CA PRO A 64 6.67 28.03 27.04
C PRO A 64 7.26 26.92 26.16
N LYS A 65 8.60 26.93 25.95
CA LYS A 65 9.32 26.01 25.05
C LYS A 65 8.91 24.53 25.21
N LYS A 66 8.51 24.13 26.42
CA LYS A 66 8.03 22.79 26.76
C LYS A 66 6.72 22.39 26.06
N LEU A 67 5.79 23.34 25.89
CA LEU A 67 4.48 23.12 25.26
C LEU A 67 4.61 22.91 23.74
N GLU A 68 5.56 23.61 23.12
CA GLU A 68 5.82 23.53 21.68
C GLU A 68 6.54 22.23 21.30
N VAL A 69 7.50 21.78 22.11
CA VAL A 69 8.14 20.46 21.97
C VAL A 69 7.10 19.34 22.05
N THR A 70 6.19 19.39 23.03
CA THR A 70 5.10 18.40 23.17
C THR A 70 4.21 18.35 21.92
N ARG A 71 3.76 19.51 21.41
CA ARG A 71 2.92 19.58 20.20
C ARG A 71 3.64 19.06 18.95
N ASN A 72 4.94 19.30 18.86
CA ASN A 72 5.76 18.83 17.74
C ASN A 72 6.01 17.32 17.80
N LEU A 73 6.24 16.77 19.00
CA LEU A 73 6.33 15.32 19.22
C LEU A 73 5.00 14.60 18.96
N GLU A 74 3.88 15.19 19.37
CA GLU A 74 2.54 14.67 19.04
C GLU A 74 2.28 14.65 17.54
N ARG A 75 2.66 15.71 16.81
CA ARG A 75 2.58 15.75 15.35
C ARG A 75 3.51 14.72 14.70
N PHE A 76 4.73 14.58 15.21
CA PHE A 76 5.71 13.60 14.71
C PHE A 76 5.23 12.16 14.93
N ALA A 77 4.65 11.85 16.09
CA ALA A 77 4.05 10.55 16.38
C ALA A 77 2.88 10.21 15.44
N ARG A 78 2.09 11.20 15.00
CA ARG A 78 1.03 11.01 14.01
C ARG A 78 1.53 10.68 12.60
N LEU A 79 2.77 11.05 12.27
CA LEU A 79 3.41 10.80 10.98
C LEU A 79 4.12 9.44 10.91
N TRP A 80 4.21 8.70 12.02
CA TRP A 80 4.83 7.38 12.03
C TRP A 80 3.89 6.31 11.42
N PRO A 81 4.40 5.35 10.63
CA PRO A 81 3.57 4.30 10.04
C PRO A 81 2.81 3.52 11.12
N LYS A 82 1.48 3.62 11.07
CA LYS A 82 0.51 3.01 12.00
C LYS A 82 0.63 1.48 12.24
N PRO A 83 1.22 0.63 11.36
CA PRO A 83 1.30 -0.80 11.64
C PRO A 83 2.53 -1.24 12.45
N MET A 84 3.54 -0.40 12.65
CA MET A 84 4.82 -0.85 13.23
C MET A 84 4.86 -0.94 14.76
N ILE A 85 3.80 -0.50 15.45
CA ILE A 85 3.72 -0.57 16.91
C ILE A 85 2.71 -1.66 17.29
N GLU A 86 3.06 -2.91 17.00
CA GLU A 86 2.27 -4.07 17.44
C GLU A 86 2.55 -4.47 18.90
N ARG A 87 3.45 -3.77 19.60
CA ARG A 87 3.70 -3.75 21.05
C ARG A 87 4.94 -2.85 21.29
N GLY A 88 4.88 -1.93 22.26
CA GLY A 88 6.09 -1.25 22.76
C GLY A 88 5.91 0.25 23.05
N SER A 89 6.72 0.75 23.99
CA SER A 89 6.91 2.18 24.23
C SER A 89 7.95 2.73 23.24
N LEU A 90 7.74 3.97 22.77
CA LEU A 90 8.77 4.72 22.05
C LEU A 90 9.38 5.72 23.03
N SER A 91 10.66 5.51 23.35
CA SER A 91 11.44 6.45 24.17
C SER A 91 12.17 7.43 23.25
N ILE A 92 11.79 8.70 23.31
CA ILE A 92 12.47 9.78 22.61
C ILE A 92 13.29 10.57 23.63
N TYR A 93 14.60 10.64 23.40
CA TYR A 93 15.50 11.47 24.20
C TYR A 93 15.53 12.88 23.62
N VAL A 94 15.03 13.86 24.38
CA VAL A 94 15.09 15.28 24.02
C VAL A 94 16.14 15.98 24.86
N VAL A 95 17.12 16.60 24.20
CA VAL A 95 18.13 17.45 24.84
C VAL A 95 17.58 18.86 24.92
N LEU A 96 17.32 19.34 26.14
CA LEU A 96 16.98 20.73 26.38
C LEU A 96 18.24 21.43 26.90
N PRO A 97 18.66 22.58 26.33
CA PRO A 97 19.68 23.40 26.96
C PRO A 97 19.11 23.93 28.28
N ASP A 98 19.93 23.93 29.34
CA ASP A 98 19.60 24.63 30.57
C ASP A 98 19.28 26.09 30.28
N GLU A 99 18.46 26.69 31.14
CA GLU A 99 18.07 28.10 31.11
C GLU A 99 19.30 28.95 30.79
N VAL A 100 19.42 29.37 29.52
CA VAL A 100 20.41 30.37 29.14
C VAL A 100 19.83 31.66 29.67
N ASP A 101 20.45 32.18 30.75
CA ASP A 101 20.20 33.53 31.20
C ASP A 101 20.27 34.47 29.98
N VAL A 102 19.23 35.28 29.84
CA VAL A 102 19.10 36.21 28.72
C VAL A 102 20.13 37.30 28.94
N PHE A 103 21.23 37.27 28.19
CA PHE A 103 22.19 38.37 28.13
C PHE A 103 21.77 39.33 27.02
N ASP A 104 21.55 40.60 27.38
CA ASP A 104 20.96 41.62 26.49
C ASP A 104 21.96 42.23 25.48
N ASP A 105 23.26 41.89 25.53
CA ASP A 105 24.30 42.65 24.82
C ASP A 105 25.21 41.76 23.94
N GLU A 106 25.32 42.10 22.64
CA GLU A 106 26.02 41.34 21.57
C GLU A 106 27.55 41.17 21.79
N GLU A 107 28.18 41.98 22.65
CA GLU A 107 29.63 41.94 22.89
C GLU A 107 30.09 40.80 23.81
N SER A 108 29.17 40.18 24.57
CA SER A 108 29.48 39.11 25.54
C SER A 108 29.57 37.68 24.94
N ILE A 109 29.26 37.53 23.65
CA ILE A 109 29.09 36.21 22.98
C ILE A 109 30.42 35.52 22.62
N ASN A 110 31.52 36.27 22.50
CA ASN A 110 32.78 35.71 22.02
C ASN A 110 33.64 35.08 23.12
N ASP A 111 33.61 35.59 24.36
CA ASP A 111 34.41 35.04 25.47
C ASP A 111 33.77 33.80 26.13
N THR A 112 32.48 33.55 25.90
CA THR A 112 31.76 32.37 26.45
C THR A 112 31.90 31.10 25.59
N ARG A 113 32.63 31.15 24.47
CA ARG A 113 32.79 29.98 23.58
C ARG A 113 33.65 28.84 24.17
N GLU A 114 34.55 29.14 25.11
CA GLU A 114 35.36 28.13 25.79
C GLU A 114 34.69 27.58 27.08
N GLU A 115 33.86 28.38 27.76
CA GLU A 115 33.18 27.98 29.01
C GLU A 115 31.92 27.11 28.81
N ILE A 116 31.31 27.08 27.63
CA ILE A 116 30.16 26.19 27.34
C ILE A 116 30.59 24.70 27.22
N SER A 117 31.89 24.40 27.33
CA SER A 117 32.42 23.03 27.24
C SER A 117 32.15 22.14 28.47
N SER A 118 31.64 22.69 29.58
CA SER A 118 31.51 21.99 30.87
C SER A 118 30.08 21.71 31.35
N HIS A 119 29.04 22.07 30.59
CA HIS A 119 27.68 22.02 31.12
C HIS A 119 26.97 20.67 30.86
N PHE A 120 26.44 20.12 31.95
CA PHE A 120 25.66 18.89 31.97
C PHE A 120 24.36 19.04 31.19
N TYR A 121 23.98 18.04 30.38
CA TYR A 121 22.70 18.05 29.69
C TYR A 121 21.64 17.35 30.56
N PHE A 122 20.49 18.01 30.76
CA PHE A 122 19.29 17.34 31.25
C PHE A 122 18.57 16.68 30.08
N PHE A 123 18.33 15.38 30.21
CA PHE A 123 17.48 14.63 29.27
C PHE A 123 16.09 14.54 29.89
N GLU A 124 15.09 15.02 29.16
CA GLU A 124 13.73 14.54 29.39
C GLU A 124 13.52 13.33 28.49
N ILE A 125 13.38 12.16 29.12
CA ILE A 125 12.91 10.97 28.43
C ILE A 125 11.41 11.17 28.24
N VAL A 126 11.01 11.30 26.98
CA VAL A 126 9.61 11.30 26.61
C VAL A 126 9.24 9.87 26.26
N GLU A 127 8.54 9.21 27.19
CA GLU A 127 7.98 7.89 26.94
C GLU A 127 6.58 8.06 26.37
N ILE A 128 6.43 7.76 25.07
CA ILE A 128 5.13 7.75 24.41
C ILE A 128 4.56 6.35 24.57
N SER A 129 3.62 6.22 25.51
CA SER A 129 2.85 5.00 25.69
C SER A 129 1.59 5.08 24.84
N PHE A 130 1.43 4.11 23.94
CA PHE A 130 0.18 3.94 23.23
C PHE A 130 -0.75 3.11 24.13
N PRO A 131 -1.96 3.59 24.47
CA PRO A 131 -2.88 2.79 25.27
C PRO A 131 -3.11 1.46 24.55
N GLU A 132 -3.27 0.38 25.30
CA GLU A 132 -3.88 -0.84 24.76
C GLU A 132 -5.24 -0.44 24.21
N GLY A 133 -5.30 -0.22 22.90
CA GLY A 133 -6.57 -0.21 22.23
C GLY A 133 -7.14 -1.59 22.51
N ASN A 134 -8.24 -1.64 23.25
CA ASN A 134 -9.17 -2.75 23.27
C ASN A 134 -9.77 -2.94 21.86
N LYS A 135 -8.93 -3.06 20.83
CA LYS A 135 -9.29 -3.72 19.59
C LYS A 135 -9.26 -5.20 19.96
N LYS A 136 -10.43 -5.72 20.34
CA LYS A 136 -10.71 -7.13 20.03
C LYS A 136 -10.22 -7.32 18.59
N MET A 137 -9.21 -8.18 18.41
CA MET A 137 -8.77 -8.58 17.08
C MET A 137 -10.01 -8.80 16.23
N SER A 138 -10.14 -8.02 15.16
CA SER A 138 -11.28 -8.13 14.27
C SER A 138 -11.39 -9.58 13.84
N LYS A 139 -12.52 -10.24 14.12
CA LYS A 139 -12.73 -11.63 13.65
C LYS A 139 -12.66 -11.71 12.12
N ILE A 140 -12.89 -10.58 11.44
CA ILE A 140 -12.81 -10.39 9.99
C ILE A 140 -11.37 -10.53 9.45
N ALA A 141 -10.36 -10.30 10.29
CA ALA A 141 -8.95 -10.22 9.92
C ALA A 141 -8.23 -11.56 10.05
N THR A 142 -8.60 -12.56 9.25
CA THR A 142 -7.77 -13.75 9.01
C THR A 142 -6.73 -13.47 7.92
N PHE A 143 -5.80 -12.57 8.19
CA PHE A 143 -4.64 -12.33 7.33
C PHE A 143 -3.34 -12.70 8.04
N GLN A 144 -2.30 -12.96 7.26
CA GLN A 144 -0.93 -13.17 7.75
C GLN A 144 -0.10 -11.93 7.42
N ARG A 145 0.83 -11.53 8.29
CA ARG A 145 1.79 -10.46 7.98
C ARG A 145 3.09 -11.06 7.47
N ILE A 146 3.53 -10.63 6.31
CA ILE A 146 4.80 -11.02 5.66
C ILE A 146 5.54 -9.74 5.31
N ARG A 147 6.78 -9.60 5.81
CA ARG A 147 7.56 -8.34 5.73
C ARG A 147 6.77 -7.11 6.19
N GLY A 148 5.91 -7.27 7.21
CA GLY A 148 5.04 -6.21 7.75
C GLY A 148 3.76 -5.94 6.96
N HIS A 149 3.61 -6.48 5.75
CA HIS A 149 2.44 -6.28 4.90
C HIS A 149 1.40 -7.39 5.10
N PRO A 150 0.09 -7.08 5.15
CA PRO A 150 -0.98 -8.06 5.35
C PRO A 150 -1.34 -8.80 4.05
N PHE A 151 -1.43 -10.13 4.11
CA PHE A 151 -1.81 -11.01 3.00
C PHE A 151 -2.91 -11.99 3.42
N PRO A 152 -3.74 -12.50 2.47
CA PRO A 152 -4.71 -13.54 2.79
C PRO A 152 -4.07 -14.73 3.50
N LYS A 153 -4.74 -15.26 4.53
CA LYS A 153 -4.33 -16.50 5.20
C LYS A 153 -5.26 -17.64 4.77
N ALA A 154 -4.83 -18.42 3.79
CA ALA A 154 -5.56 -19.57 3.28
C ALA A 154 -4.60 -20.68 2.83
N ALA A 155 -5.09 -21.90 2.66
CA ALA A 155 -4.27 -23.06 2.26
C ALA A 155 -3.47 -22.82 0.96
N TRP A 156 -4.02 -22.02 0.04
CA TRP A 156 -3.43 -21.68 -1.26
C TRP A 156 -2.57 -20.41 -1.21
N PHE A 157 -2.57 -19.66 -0.10
CA PHE A 157 -1.76 -18.46 0.10
C PHE A 157 -0.77 -18.76 1.21
N THR A 158 0.26 -19.53 0.89
CA THR A 158 1.27 -19.94 1.87
C THR A 158 2.27 -18.83 2.11
N LYS A 159 2.88 -18.81 3.30
CA LYS A 159 3.94 -17.84 3.60
C LYS A 159 5.12 -18.05 2.65
N GLU A 160 5.41 -19.31 2.33
CA GLU A 160 6.49 -19.75 1.47
C GLU A 160 6.34 -19.19 0.05
N HIS A 161 5.16 -19.34 -0.58
CA HIS A 161 4.90 -18.80 -1.93
C HIS A 161 5.03 -17.27 -1.96
N ILE A 162 4.54 -16.58 -0.93
CA ILE A 162 4.61 -15.12 -0.90
C ILE A 162 6.05 -14.64 -0.68
N GLU A 163 6.81 -15.21 0.26
CA GLU A 163 8.21 -14.84 0.49
C GLU A 163 9.08 -15.09 -0.76
N GLU A 164 8.94 -16.24 -1.42
CA GLU A 164 9.73 -16.52 -2.63
C GLU A 164 9.39 -15.59 -3.80
N THR A 165 8.12 -15.18 -3.93
CA THR A 165 7.66 -14.32 -5.03
C THR A 165 7.92 -12.84 -4.76
N LEU A 166 7.99 -12.41 -3.50
CA LEU A 166 8.50 -11.08 -3.14
C LEU A 166 9.99 -10.91 -3.48
N ASP A 167 10.74 -12.00 -3.49
CA ASP A 167 12.13 -12.01 -3.92
C ASP A 167 12.33 -12.31 -5.40
N TYR A 168 11.25 -12.57 -6.15
CA TYR A 168 11.29 -12.85 -7.57
C TYR A 168 11.56 -11.59 -8.38
N GLU A 169 12.60 -11.64 -9.21
CA GLU A 169 12.92 -10.60 -10.17
C GLU A 169 12.32 -10.98 -11.52
N SER A 170 11.49 -10.08 -12.07
CA SER A 170 10.97 -10.23 -13.43
C SER A 170 12.13 -10.38 -14.43
N ARG A 171 11.95 -11.19 -15.47
CA ARG A 171 12.94 -11.28 -16.56
C ARG A 171 12.46 -10.51 -17.79
N ASP A 172 13.38 -10.29 -18.72
CA ASP A 172 13.14 -9.43 -19.87
C ASP A 172 11.90 -9.87 -20.67
N GLY A 173 11.10 -8.88 -21.07
CA GLY A 173 9.87 -9.10 -21.85
C GLY A 173 8.69 -9.68 -21.07
N ASP A 174 8.80 -9.89 -19.75
CA ASP A 174 7.65 -10.28 -18.92
C ASP A 174 6.48 -9.30 -19.05
N ILE A 175 5.26 -9.82 -19.00
CA ILE A 175 4.04 -9.03 -18.87
C ILE A 175 3.40 -9.31 -17.51
N ILE A 176 3.38 -8.30 -16.65
CA ILE A 176 2.90 -8.43 -15.27
C ILE A 176 1.60 -7.65 -15.09
N ILE A 177 0.55 -8.34 -14.70
CA ILE A 177 -0.74 -7.74 -14.38
C ILE A 177 -0.80 -7.46 -12.89
N CYS A 178 -0.78 -6.18 -12.56
CA CYS A 178 -0.77 -5.68 -11.20
C CYS A 178 -2.13 -5.08 -10.87
N SER A 179 -2.63 -5.30 -9.66
CA SER A 179 -3.84 -4.59 -9.21
C SER A 179 -4.02 -4.69 -7.71
N TYR A 180 -4.76 -3.78 -7.10
CA TYR A 180 -5.41 -4.12 -5.83
C TYR A 180 -6.53 -5.15 -6.11
N PRO A 181 -6.92 -6.02 -5.16
CA PRO A 181 -8.04 -6.92 -5.38
C PRO A 181 -9.31 -6.18 -5.84
N LYS A 182 -10.03 -6.80 -6.78
CA LYS A 182 -11.37 -6.36 -7.23
C LYS A 182 -11.44 -5.03 -8.00
N THR A 183 -10.31 -4.54 -8.48
CA THR A 183 -10.25 -3.40 -9.40
C THR A 183 -10.38 -3.78 -10.89
N GLY A 184 -10.46 -5.07 -11.23
CA GLY A 184 -10.65 -5.54 -12.61
C GLY A 184 -9.58 -6.49 -13.14
N THR A 185 -8.79 -7.11 -12.26
CA THR A 185 -7.67 -8.01 -12.61
C THR A 185 -8.03 -9.10 -13.61
N THR A 186 -9.12 -9.85 -13.38
CA THR A 186 -9.58 -10.90 -14.30
C THR A 186 -9.94 -10.34 -15.66
N TRP A 187 -10.55 -9.14 -15.70
CA TRP A 187 -10.91 -8.54 -16.97
C TRP A 187 -9.66 -8.15 -17.76
N LEU A 188 -8.70 -7.46 -17.12
CA LEU A 188 -7.42 -7.12 -17.73
C LEU A 188 -6.61 -8.35 -18.15
N GLN A 189 -6.60 -9.41 -17.33
CA GLN A 189 -5.98 -10.70 -17.66
C GLN A 189 -6.50 -11.24 -18.98
N TYR A 190 -7.81 -11.33 -19.13
CA TYR A 190 -8.42 -11.91 -20.32
C TYR A 190 -8.29 -10.99 -21.54
N ILE A 191 -8.23 -9.67 -21.35
CA ILE A 191 -7.87 -8.70 -22.40
C ILE A 191 -6.45 -8.95 -22.90
N VAL A 192 -5.46 -8.97 -22.00
CA VAL A 192 -4.06 -9.20 -22.35
C VAL A 192 -3.92 -10.55 -23.08
N MET A 193 -4.54 -11.61 -22.57
CA MET A 193 -4.51 -12.93 -23.22
C MET A 193 -5.13 -12.93 -24.62
N GLN A 194 -6.26 -12.26 -24.85
CA GLN A 194 -6.89 -12.20 -26.18
C GLN A 194 -6.03 -11.41 -27.16
N ILE A 195 -5.40 -10.32 -26.70
CA ILE A 195 -4.49 -9.52 -27.53
C ILE A 195 -3.24 -10.35 -27.89
N THR A 196 -2.59 -10.96 -26.90
CA THR A 196 -1.32 -11.67 -27.12
C THR A 196 -1.49 -12.98 -27.89
N SER A 197 -2.65 -13.62 -27.76
CA SER A 197 -2.98 -14.84 -28.49
C SER A 197 -3.64 -14.61 -29.86
N LYS A 198 -3.89 -13.35 -30.24
CA LYS A 198 -4.62 -12.97 -31.46
C LYS A 198 -6.01 -13.60 -31.54
N GLY A 199 -6.77 -13.50 -30.44
CA GLY A 199 -8.18 -13.87 -30.40
C GLY A 199 -8.47 -15.36 -30.29
N LYS A 200 -7.55 -16.16 -29.73
CA LYS A 200 -7.78 -17.59 -29.43
C LYS A 200 -8.74 -17.75 -28.25
N ASP A 201 -9.37 -18.92 -28.14
CA ASP A 201 -10.30 -19.22 -27.07
C ASP A 201 -9.64 -19.21 -25.68
N PHE A 202 -10.46 -18.97 -24.66
CA PHE A 202 -9.97 -18.93 -23.29
C PHE A 202 -9.70 -20.31 -22.72
N PRO A 203 -8.64 -20.45 -21.91
CA PRO A 203 -8.58 -21.54 -20.94
C PRO A 203 -9.67 -21.37 -19.88
N ALA A 204 -9.99 -22.48 -19.19
CA ALA A 204 -10.84 -22.45 -18.01
C ALA A 204 -10.27 -21.50 -16.94
N PHE A 205 -11.12 -20.89 -16.11
CA PHE A 205 -10.68 -19.87 -15.13
C PHE A 205 -9.56 -20.36 -14.21
N ASN A 206 -9.72 -21.54 -13.62
CA ASN A 206 -8.74 -22.10 -12.69
C ASN A 206 -7.43 -22.48 -13.38
N ASP A 207 -7.49 -23.00 -14.62
CA ASP A 207 -6.31 -23.27 -15.43
C ASP A 207 -5.57 -21.97 -15.80
N ALA A 208 -6.32 -20.91 -16.14
CA ALA A 208 -5.77 -19.59 -16.37
C ALA A 208 -5.05 -19.04 -15.13
N LEU A 209 -5.57 -19.30 -13.93
CA LEU A 209 -5.03 -18.82 -12.66
C LEU A 209 -3.75 -19.54 -12.23
N VAL A 210 -3.55 -20.78 -12.67
CA VAL A 210 -2.42 -21.63 -12.23
C VAL A 210 -1.35 -21.77 -13.31
N ASN A 211 -1.74 -22.00 -14.56
CA ASN A 211 -0.83 -22.43 -15.63
C ASN A 211 -0.61 -21.39 -16.72
N VAL A 212 -1.61 -20.56 -17.05
CA VAL A 212 -1.52 -19.63 -18.21
C VAL A 212 -1.17 -18.20 -17.82
N VAL A 213 -1.79 -17.68 -16.75
CA VAL A 213 -1.43 -16.40 -16.12
C VAL A 213 -1.38 -16.61 -14.60
N PRO A 214 -0.32 -17.27 -14.10
CA PRO A 214 -0.18 -17.66 -12.71
C PRO A 214 -0.39 -16.48 -11.77
N PHE A 215 -1.17 -16.69 -10.71
CA PHE A 215 -1.27 -15.77 -9.59
C PHE A 215 -0.18 -16.09 -8.58
N MET A 216 0.92 -15.34 -8.61
CA MET A 216 2.18 -15.78 -7.99
C MET A 216 2.09 -15.93 -6.47
N GLU A 217 1.28 -15.11 -5.79
CA GLU A 217 0.97 -15.28 -4.35
C GLU A 217 0.38 -16.66 -4.03
N MET A 218 -0.33 -17.26 -4.99
CA MET A 218 -0.98 -18.56 -4.82
C MET A 218 -0.12 -19.71 -5.33
N THR A 219 0.53 -19.52 -6.46
CA THR A 219 1.22 -20.60 -7.18
C THR A 219 2.69 -20.72 -6.83
N GLY A 220 3.24 -19.69 -6.18
CA GLY A 220 4.67 -19.53 -6.10
C GLY A 220 5.30 -19.14 -7.45
N LYS A 221 6.64 -19.16 -7.50
CA LYS A 221 7.41 -18.82 -8.71
C LYS A 221 7.54 -19.99 -9.71
N GLY A 222 7.30 -21.23 -9.26
CA GLY A 222 7.51 -22.45 -10.04
C GLY A 222 6.88 -22.42 -11.44
N PRO A 223 5.55 -22.21 -11.55
CA PRO A 223 4.89 -22.16 -12.85
C PRO A 223 5.44 -21.06 -13.77
N ILE A 224 5.86 -19.92 -13.21
CA ILE A 224 6.44 -18.81 -13.98
C ILE A 224 7.83 -19.17 -14.50
N ASP A 225 8.62 -19.91 -13.71
CA ASP A 225 9.96 -20.34 -14.09
C ASP A 225 9.94 -21.35 -15.24
N GLU A 226 8.91 -22.19 -15.31
CA GLU A 226 8.71 -23.24 -16.32
C GLU A 226 8.12 -22.71 -17.64
N MET A 227 7.50 -21.52 -17.64
CA MET A 227 6.90 -20.94 -18.84
C MET A 227 7.90 -20.79 -19.99
N GLN A 228 7.48 -21.22 -21.17
CA GLN A 228 8.22 -21.06 -22.42
C GLN A 228 7.62 -19.93 -23.27
N GLY A 229 8.48 -19.11 -23.88
CA GLY A 229 8.04 -18.01 -24.74
C GLY A 229 7.54 -16.79 -23.96
N LEU A 230 6.39 -16.25 -24.37
CA LEU A 230 5.81 -15.06 -23.74
C LEU A 230 5.28 -15.40 -22.35
N ARG A 231 5.83 -14.74 -21.33
CA ARG A 231 5.49 -14.98 -19.93
C ARG A 231 4.56 -13.90 -19.43
N ILE A 232 3.41 -14.34 -18.91
CA ILE A 232 2.37 -13.46 -18.38
C ILE A 232 1.99 -13.99 -17.00
N TYR A 233 2.03 -13.16 -15.98
CA TYR A 233 1.60 -13.51 -14.63
C TYR A 233 0.98 -12.29 -13.93
N LYS A 234 0.42 -12.51 -12.75
CA LYS A 234 -0.24 -11.45 -12.01
C LYS A 234 0.07 -11.50 -10.52
N HIS A 235 -0.07 -10.34 -9.89
CA HIS A 235 0.01 -10.19 -8.45
C HIS A 235 -0.81 -9.01 -7.93
N HIS A 236 -1.00 -8.99 -6.62
CA HIS A 236 -1.62 -7.94 -5.83
C HIS A 236 -0.63 -7.26 -4.88
N TYR A 237 0.67 -7.41 -5.10
CA TYR A 237 1.69 -6.64 -4.38
C TYR A 237 1.62 -5.14 -4.67
N PRO A 238 1.82 -4.28 -3.65
CA PRO A 238 2.08 -2.87 -3.87
C PRO A 238 3.44 -2.68 -4.55
N PHE A 239 3.60 -1.55 -5.23
CA PHE A 239 4.75 -1.31 -6.11
C PHE A 239 6.11 -1.35 -5.39
N ASN A 240 6.15 -0.98 -4.11
CA ASN A 240 7.36 -0.95 -3.32
C ASN A 240 7.81 -2.33 -2.82
N MET A 241 7.05 -3.40 -3.10
CA MET A 241 7.35 -4.77 -2.68
C MET A 241 7.84 -5.67 -3.81
N ILE A 242 7.85 -5.19 -5.06
CA ILE A 242 8.25 -5.98 -6.23
C ILE A 242 9.70 -5.70 -6.63
N LYS A 243 10.43 -6.73 -7.03
CA LYS A 243 11.71 -6.57 -7.74
C LYS A 243 11.43 -6.37 -9.22
N ARG A 244 11.78 -5.18 -9.71
CA ARG A 244 11.46 -4.76 -11.07
C ARG A 244 12.57 -5.07 -12.05
N ASN A 245 12.17 -5.24 -13.30
CA ASN A 245 13.06 -5.29 -14.46
C ASN A 245 12.67 -4.16 -15.42
N ASP A 246 13.66 -3.45 -15.95
CA ASP A 246 13.45 -2.26 -16.77
C ASP A 246 12.81 -2.56 -18.14
N THR A 247 12.91 -3.80 -18.61
CA THR A 247 12.35 -4.26 -19.90
C THR A 247 11.07 -5.07 -19.76
N ALA A 248 10.72 -5.49 -18.54
CA ALA A 248 9.43 -6.08 -18.23
C ALA A 248 8.32 -5.01 -18.26
N LYS A 249 7.09 -5.42 -18.59
CA LYS A 249 5.93 -4.54 -18.76
C LYS A 249 4.93 -4.75 -17.63
N TYR A 250 4.67 -3.70 -16.88
CA TYR A 250 3.72 -3.71 -15.76
C TYR A 250 2.42 -3.04 -16.18
N LEU A 251 1.28 -3.73 -16.06
CA LEU A 251 -0.05 -3.18 -16.32
C LEU A 251 -0.79 -3.09 -15.00
N TYR A 252 -1.00 -1.88 -14.48
CA TYR A 252 -1.70 -1.66 -13.22
C TYR A 252 -3.11 -1.14 -13.41
N ILE A 253 -4.10 -1.94 -13.02
CA ILE A 253 -5.52 -1.54 -13.08
C ILE A 253 -6.04 -1.08 -11.71
N TYR A 254 -6.62 0.12 -11.69
CA TYR A 254 -7.27 0.72 -10.53
C TYR A 254 -8.73 1.07 -10.84
N ARG A 255 -9.52 1.26 -9.79
CA ARG A 255 -10.96 1.44 -9.89
C ARG A 255 -11.46 2.44 -8.85
N HIS A 256 -12.62 3.04 -9.04
CA HIS A 256 -13.20 3.93 -8.05
C HIS A 256 -13.30 3.23 -6.68
N PRO A 257 -12.86 3.88 -5.57
CA PRO A 257 -12.77 3.24 -4.25
C PRO A 257 -14.13 2.70 -3.76
N GLU A 258 -15.22 3.44 -4.00
CA GLU A 258 -16.57 3.03 -3.63
C GLU A 258 -16.99 1.69 -4.27
N ASP A 259 -16.78 1.57 -5.59
CA ASP A 259 -17.07 0.34 -6.32
C ASP A 259 -16.15 -0.82 -5.91
N THR A 260 -14.88 -0.48 -5.63
CA THR A 260 -13.87 -1.45 -5.19
C THR A 260 -14.26 -2.07 -3.86
N PHE A 261 -14.63 -1.25 -2.87
CA PHE A 261 -15.09 -1.73 -1.56
C PHE A 261 -16.32 -2.64 -1.69
N VAL A 262 -17.37 -2.20 -2.39
CA VAL A 262 -18.60 -3.02 -2.58
C VAL A 262 -18.29 -4.34 -3.26
N SER A 263 -17.41 -4.33 -4.27
CA SER A 263 -16.97 -5.56 -4.93
C SER A 263 -16.13 -6.46 -4.02
N PHE A 264 -15.32 -5.88 -3.13
CA PHE A 264 -14.50 -6.61 -2.16
C PHE A 264 -15.36 -7.28 -1.10
N TYR A 265 -16.33 -6.56 -0.53
CA TYR A 265 -17.31 -7.10 0.42
C TYR A 265 -18.04 -8.33 -0.13
N HIS A 266 -18.66 -8.21 -1.31
CA HIS A 266 -19.39 -9.33 -1.88
C HIS A 266 -18.50 -10.51 -2.27
N PHE A 267 -17.24 -10.24 -2.66
CA PHE A 267 -16.29 -11.29 -2.94
C PHE A 267 -15.95 -12.08 -1.68
N LEU A 268 -15.57 -11.41 -0.58
CA LEU A 268 -15.29 -12.11 0.68
C LEU A 268 -16.50 -12.89 1.19
N GLN A 269 -17.71 -12.33 1.11
CA GLN A 269 -18.96 -13.03 1.47
C GLN A 269 -19.21 -14.30 0.64
N SER A 270 -18.65 -14.39 -0.57
CA SER A 270 -18.80 -15.53 -1.47
C SER A 270 -17.78 -16.65 -1.24
N ILE A 271 -16.55 -16.29 -0.86
CA ILE A 271 -15.44 -17.25 -0.68
C ILE A 271 -15.21 -17.66 0.77
N ARG A 272 -15.60 -16.83 1.75
CA ARG A 272 -15.44 -17.14 3.17
C ARG A 272 -16.71 -17.72 3.77
N GLU A 273 -16.52 -18.55 4.80
CA GLU A 273 -17.64 -19.11 5.57
C GLU A 273 -18.20 -18.10 6.56
N GLU A 274 -17.30 -17.35 7.20
CA GLU A 274 -17.69 -16.25 8.09
C GLU A 274 -18.41 -15.18 7.29
N LYS A 275 -19.53 -14.72 7.85
CA LYS A 275 -20.30 -13.63 7.29
C LYS A 275 -19.87 -12.32 7.92
N PHE A 276 -19.67 -11.34 7.07
CA PHE A 276 -19.28 -9.99 7.48
C PHE A 276 -20.49 -9.08 7.47
N ASP A 277 -20.60 -8.24 8.49
CA ASP A 277 -21.47 -7.09 8.44
C ASP A 277 -20.89 -6.06 7.47
N PHE A 278 -21.76 -5.40 6.69
CA PHE A 278 -21.34 -4.47 5.64
C PHE A 278 -20.66 -3.24 6.22
N ASP A 279 -21.25 -2.64 7.26
CA ASP A 279 -20.74 -1.42 7.88
C ASP A 279 -19.48 -1.71 8.70
N GLN A 280 -19.43 -2.85 9.38
CA GLN A 280 -18.21 -3.30 10.05
C GLN A 280 -17.07 -3.48 9.05
N MET A 281 -17.32 -4.14 7.91
CA MET A 281 -16.28 -4.32 6.89
C MET A 281 -15.88 -2.99 6.24
N PHE A 282 -16.81 -2.04 6.13
CA PHE A 282 -16.49 -0.69 5.69
C PHE A 282 -15.49 -0.02 6.64
N GLU A 283 -15.72 -0.11 7.96
CA GLU A 283 -14.79 0.44 8.95
C GLU A 283 -13.39 -0.16 8.84
N GLU A 284 -13.28 -1.47 8.59
CA GLU A 284 -12.01 -2.13 8.34
C GLU A 284 -11.32 -1.59 7.08
N PHE A 285 -12.06 -1.45 5.98
CA PHE A 285 -11.54 -0.97 4.69
C PHE A 285 -10.97 0.46 4.77
N VAL A 286 -11.60 1.35 5.55
CA VAL A 286 -11.19 2.77 5.64
C VAL A 286 -10.17 3.04 6.76
N SER A 287 -10.21 2.26 7.86
CA SER A 287 -9.47 2.58 9.08
C SER A 287 -8.31 1.64 9.40
N ASN A 288 -8.30 0.43 8.85
CA ASN A 288 -7.35 -0.62 9.22
C ASN A 288 -6.62 -1.19 7.99
N ASP A 289 -5.59 -1.98 8.28
CA ASP A 289 -5.02 -2.91 7.32
C ASP A 289 -6.01 -4.05 7.08
N ILE A 290 -6.32 -4.30 5.81
CA ILE A 290 -7.00 -5.52 5.35
C ILE A 290 -6.03 -6.31 4.45
N GLU A 291 -6.46 -7.44 3.89
CA GLU A 291 -5.64 -8.17 2.91
C GLU A 291 -5.14 -7.24 1.81
N TYR A 292 -3.83 -7.28 1.52
CA TYR A 292 -3.10 -6.41 0.58
C TYR A 292 -2.99 -4.93 1.00
N GLY A 293 -3.28 -4.63 2.27
CA GLY A 293 -3.07 -3.33 2.88
C GLY A 293 -4.15 -2.31 2.52
N ARG A 294 -3.80 -1.04 2.70
CA ARG A 294 -4.71 0.10 2.53
C ARG A 294 -4.86 0.44 1.06
N TYR A 295 -6.11 0.48 0.58
CA TYR A 295 -6.42 0.66 -0.85
C TYR A 295 -5.74 1.88 -1.49
N PHE A 296 -5.87 3.05 -0.87
CA PHE A 296 -5.33 4.29 -1.43
C PHE A 296 -3.80 4.28 -1.48
N GLU A 297 -3.14 3.76 -0.45
CA GLU A 297 -1.67 3.64 -0.42
C GLU A 297 -1.19 2.66 -1.50
N HIS A 298 -1.93 1.57 -1.71
CA HIS A 298 -1.64 0.63 -2.79
C HIS A 298 -1.73 1.30 -4.17
N VAL A 299 -2.81 2.05 -4.44
CA VAL A 299 -2.95 2.78 -5.71
C VAL A 299 -1.90 3.88 -5.86
N LEU A 300 -1.60 4.63 -4.78
CA LEU A 300 -0.58 5.66 -4.77
C LEU A 300 0.80 5.08 -5.12
N SER A 301 1.13 3.89 -4.61
CA SER A 301 2.41 3.24 -4.85
C SER A 301 2.70 3.05 -6.35
N PHE A 302 1.68 2.73 -7.15
CA PHE A 302 1.81 2.65 -8.62
C PHE A 302 1.64 4.02 -9.29
N ALA A 303 0.73 4.87 -8.79
CA ALA A 303 0.48 6.19 -9.37
C ALA A 303 1.71 7.11 -9.30
N ALA A 304 2.57 6.94 -8.30
CA ALA A 304 3.85 7.65 -8.18
C ALA A 304 4.82 7.36 -9.33
N HIS A 305 4.64 6.22 -10.02
CA HIS A 305 5.47 5.75 -11.13
C HIS A 305 4.80 5.92 -12.49
N LYS A 306 3.79 6.80 -12.59
CA LYS A 306 3.02 7.02 -13.83
C LYS A 306 3.84 7.42 -15.07
N ASN A 307 5.09 7.87 -14.87
CA ASN A 307 5.99 8.31 -15.94
C ASN A 307 7.02 7.21 -16.30
N ASP A 308 6.98 6.05 -15.66
CA ASP A 308 7.85 4.93 -16.00
C ASP A 308 7.36 4.33 -17.33
N ASP A 309 8.21 4.30 -18.36
CA ASP A 309 7.85 3.86 -19.72
C ASP A 309 7.34 2.41 -19.77
N ASN A 310 7.76 1.60 -18.79
CA ASN A 310 7.38 0.20 -18.67
C ASN A 310 6.22 -0.05 -17.69
N LEU A 311 5.50 0.98 -17.25
CA LEU A 311 4.29 0.88 -16.43
C LEU A 311 3.08 1.56 -17.10
N LEU A 312 2.03 0.77 -17.37
CA LEU A 312 0.76 1.28 -17.85
C LEU A 312 -0.28 1.36 -16.73
N LEU A 313 -0.65 2.59 -16.35
CA LEU A 313 -1.81 2.83 -15.48
C LEU A 313 -3.12 2.75 -16.28
N ILE A 314 -4.08 1.98 -15.76
CA ILE A 314 -5.37 1.68 -16.41
C ILE A 314 -6.51 1.96 -15.41
N SER A 315 -7.37 2.94 -15.73
CA SER A 315 -8.63 3.13 -14.99
C SER A 315 -9.67 2.14 -15.50
N TYR A 316 -10.28 1.39 -14.59
CA TYR A 316 -11.41 0.51 -14.87
C TYR A 316 -12.56 1.28 -15.54
N GLU A 317 -12.87 2.48 -15.05
CA GLU A 317 -13.97 3.32 -15.54
C GLU A 317 -13.73 3.78 -16.98
N LYS A 318 -12.52 4.27 -17.27
CA LYS A 318 -12.16 4.69 -18.64
C LYS A 318 -12.16 3.50 -19.60
N LEU A 319 -11.60 2.36 -19.18
CA LEU A 319 -11.59 1.14 -19.97
C LEU A 319 -13.02 0.63 -20.23
N PHE A 320 -13.91 0.74 -19.25
CA PHE A 320 -15.34 0.38 -19.38
C PHE A 320 -16.08 1.30 -20.35
N ASN A 321 -15.88 2.61 -20.24
CA ASN A 321 -16.58 3.59 -21.06
C ASN A 321 -16.10 3.62 -22.52
N ASN A 322 -14.83 3.32 -22.78
CA ASN A 322 -14.29 3.26 -24.14
C ASN A 322 -13.34 2.06 -24.31
N ARG A 323 -13.94 0.89 -24.50
CA ARG A 323 -13.23 -0.39 -24.60
C ARG A 323 -12.29 -0.45 -25.80
N LYS A 324 -12.74 0.01 -26.97
CA LYS A 324 -11.93 -0.02 -28.21
C LYS A 324 -10.62 0.75 -28.02
N GLU A 325 -10.71 2.01 -27.58
CA GLU A 325 -9.53 2.84 -27.36
C GLU A 325 -8.64 2.29 -26.24
N GLY A 326 -9.25 1.81 -25.15
CA GLY A 326 -8.50 1.18 -24.07
C GLY A 326 -7.71 -0.05 -24.52
N TYR A 327 -8.28 -0.87 -25.40
CA TYR A 327 -7.63 -2.10 -25.90
C TYR A 327 -6.51 -1.77 -26.88
N LEU A 328 -6.70 -0.77 -27.74
CA LEU A 328 -5.65 -0.27 -28.61
C LEU A 328 -4.47 0.30 -27.81
N ARG A 329 -4.74 1.06 -26.73
CA ARG A 329 -3.70 1.55 -25.82
C ARG A 329 -2.95 0.42 -25.12
N ILE A 330 -3.67 -0.61 -24.65
CA ILE A 330 -3.05 -1.80 -24.04
C ILE A 330 -2.19 -2.52 -25.09
N ALA A 331 -2.71 -2.78 -26.29
CA ALA A 331 -1.98 -3.46 -27.35
C ALA A 331 -0.70 -2.71 -27.73
N LYS A 332 -0.77 -1.38 -27.88
CA LYS A 332 0.39 -0.51 -28.15
C LYS A 332 1.46 -0.63 -27.08
N PHE A 333 1.06 -0.63 -25.80
CA PHE A 333 1.98 -0.82 -24.69
C PHE A 333 2.61 -2.23 -24.69
N LEU A 334 1.82 -3.26 -25.03
CA LEU A 334 2.31 -4.63 -25.15
C LEU A 334 3.26 -4.82 -26.35
N GLY A 335 3.17 -4.00 -27.40
CA GLY A 335 4.11 -3.97 -28.51
C GLY A 335 3.46 -3.59 -29.84
N GLU A 336 4.28 -3.13 -30.79
CA GLU A 336 3.79 -2.63 -32.08
C GLU A 336 3.01 -3.69 -32.86
N ASP A 337 3.50 -4.94 -32.88
CA ASP A 337 2.85 -6.04 -33.59
C ASP A 337 1.42 -6.31 -33.09
N TYR A 338 1.20 -6.19 -31.77
CA TYR A 338 -0.13 -6.35 -31.19
C TYR A 338 -1.05 -5.20 -31.57
N TYR A 339 -0.55 -3.97 -31.54
CA TYR A 339 -1.30 -2.79 -31.95
C TYR A 339 -1.72 -2.90 -33.43
N GLN A 340 -0.77 -3.18 -34.31
CA GLN A 340 -1.02 -3.34 -35.74
C GLN A 340 -1.98 -4.51 -36.01
N SER A 341 -1.90 -5.61 -35.26
CA SER A 341 -2.87 -6.71 -35.44
C SER A 341 -4.32 -6.29 -35.13
N LEU A 342 -4.55 -5.42 -34.14
CA LEU A 342 -5.90 -4.97 -33.81
C LEU A 342 -6.40 -3.85 -34.72
N VAL A 343 -5.50 -2.97 -35.17
CA VAL A 343 -5.86 -1.85 -36.06
C VAL A 343 -6.19 -2.34 -37.47
N ASN A 344 -5.42 -3.31 -37.97
CA ASN A 344 -5.55 -3.77 -39.35
C ASN A 344 -6.59 -4.90 -39.53
N ASP A 345 -7.06 -5.50 -38.44
CA ASP A 345 -8.08 -6.56 -38.45
C ASP A 345 -9.24 -6.20 -37.53
N GLU A 346 -10.26 -5.57 -38.11
CA GLU A 346 -11.49 -5.19 -37.40
C GLU A 346 -12.24 -6.41 -36.85
N ALA A 347 -12.19 -7.56 -37.53
CA ALA A 347 -12.83 -8.78 -37.07
C ALA A 347 -12.14 -9.34 -35.83
N LEU A 348 -10.80 -9.30 -35.78
CA LEU A 348 -10.04 -9.63 -34.58
C LEU A 348 -10.38 -8.68 -33.43
N LEU A 349 -10.37 -7.36 -33.66
CA LEU A 349 -10.71 -6.38 -32.64
C LEU A 349 -12.11 -6.62 -32.07
N ASN A 350 -13.11 -6.84 -32.93
CA ASN A 350 -14.47 -7.13 -32.51
C ASN A 350 -14.57 -8.44 -31.73
N ARG A 351 -13.82 -9.48 -32.13
CA ARG A 351 -13.74 -10.74 -31.36
C ARG A 351 -13.13 -10.53 -29.98
N VAL A 352 -12.03 -9.79 -29.88
CA VAL A 352 -11.39 -9.49 -28.58
C VAL A 352 -12.37 -8.71 -27.69
N LEU A 353 -13.10 -7.73 -28.24
CA LEU A 353 -14.15 -7.00 -27.54
C LEU A 353 -15.31 -7.91 -27.11
N GLU A 354 -15.76 -8.83 -27.95
CA GLU A 354 -16.86 -9.72 -27.58
C GLU A 354 -16.45 -10.72 -26.49
N ASN A 355 -15.33 -11.43 -26.71
CA ASN A 355 -14.84 -12.46 -25.80
C ASN A 355 -14.53 -11.90 -24.39
N THR A 356 -14.16 -10.62 -24.30
CA THR A 356 -13.88 -9.96 -23.01
C THR A 356 -15.03 -9.09 -22.51
N SER A 357 -16.22 -9.22 -23.10
CA SER A 357 -17.42 -8.60 -22.55
C SER A 357 -17.80 -9.25 -21.23
N PHE A 358 -18.49 -8.50 -20.36
CA PHE A 358 -18.91 -9.05 -19.07
C PHE A 358 -19.81 -10.27 -19.23
N ASP A 359 -20.76 -10.21 -20.17
CA ASP A 359 -21.73 -11.29 -20.40
C ASP A 359 -21.05 -12.54 -20.96
N TYR A 360 -20.14 -12.37 -21.93
CA TYR A 360 -19.36 -13.49 -22.46
C TYR A 360 -18.51 -14.13 -21.37
N MET A 361 -17.75 -13.34 -20.62
CA MET A 361 -16.90 -13.86 -19.55
C MET A 361 -17.72 -14.53 -18.45
N LYS A 362 -18.85 -13.94 -18.03
CA LYS A 362 -19.74 -14.52 -17.03
C LYS A 362 -20.34 -15.86 -17.48
N LYS A 363 -20.66 -16.00 -18.76
CA LYS A 363 -21.21 -17.23 -19.34
C LYS A 363 -20.15 -18.32 -19.46
N ASN A 364 -18.94 -17.96 -19.87
CA ASN A 364 -17.92 -18.94 -20.27
C ASN A 364 -16.86 -19.21 -19.20
N LEU A 365 -16.80 -18.42 -18.13
CA LEU A 365 -15.81 -18.57 -17.07
C LEU A 365 -16.47 -18.86 -15.73
N GLN A 366 -16.05 -19.95 -15.11
CA GLN A 366 -16.52 -20.36 -13.80
C GLN A 366 -15.33 -20.41 -12.84
N PHE A 367 -15.32 -19.51 -11.85
CA PHE A 367 -14.36 -19.59 -10.76
C PHE A 367 -14.84 -20.61 -9.74
N VAL A 368 -14.00 -21.61 -9.49
CA VAL A 368 -14.28 -22.63 -8.50
C VAL A 368 -13.26 -22.51 -7.37
N HIS A 369 -13.76 -22.37 -6.14
CA HIS A 369 -12.94 -22.24 -4.95
C HIS A 369 -13.02 -23.54 -4.14
N PRO A 370 -11.90 -24.09 -3.68
CA PRO A 370 -11.93 -25.31 -2.87
C PRO A 370 -12.80 -25.16 -1.63
N ASN A 371 -13.55 -26.20 -1.27
CA ASN A 371 -14.46 -26.17 -0.12
C ASN A 371 -13.68 -26.39 1.18
N PRO A 372 -13.69 -25.42 2.13
CA PRO A 372 -12.96 -25.58 3.39
C PRO A 372 -13.52 -26.69 4.29
N LYS A 373 -14.78 -27.11 4.12
CA LYS A 373 -15.44 -28.12 4.98
C LYS A 373 -15.12 -29.57 4.63
N GLU A 374 -14.68 -29.83 3.41
CA GLU A 374 -14.42 -31.19 2.93
C GLU A 374 -13.14 -31.22 2.08
N PRO A 375 -11.96 -30.88 2.65
CA PRO A 375 -10.71 -30.82 1.89
C PRO A 375 -10.27 -32.18 1.30
N SER A 376 -10.87 -33.29 1.75
CA SER A 376 -10.59 -34.66 1.31
C SER A 376 -11.55 -35.18 0.22
N LYS A 377 -12.56 -34.42 -0.17
CA LYS A 377 -13.43 -34.74 -1.31
C LYS A 377 -13.19 -33.66 -2.35
N ASP A 378 -13.18 -34.01 -3.62
CA ASP A 378 -13.11 -33.06 -4.74
C ASP A 378 -14.36 -32.14 -4.84
N THR A 379 -15.04 -31.83 -3.73
CA THR A 379 -16.19 -30.94 -3.67
C THR A 379 -15.73 -29.49 -3.77
N VAL A 380 -15.76 -28.95 -4.98
CA VAL A 380 -15.40 -27.55 -5.24
C VAL A 380 -16.64 -26.65 -5.19
N LYS A 381 -16.55 -25.49 -4.53
CA LYS A 381 -17.66 -24.53 -4.44
C LYS A 381 -17.60 -23.56 -5.61
N THR A 382 -18.69 -23.49 -6.39
CA THR A 382 -18.83 -22.44 -7.41
C THR A 382 -19.01 -21.08 -6.74
N VAL A 383 -18.17 -20.12 -7.12
CA VAL A 383 -18.20 -18.76 -6.58
C VAL A 383 -18.94 -17.86 -7.56
N ASN A 384 -19.86 -17.04 -7.05
CA ASN A 384 -20.46 -15.98 -7.84
C ASN A 384 -19.46 -14.82 -8.05
N PHE A 385 -18.48 -15.06 -8.92
CA PHE A 385 -17.38 -14.13 -9.18
C PHE A 385 -17.80 -12.97 -10.10
N PHE A 386 -18.60 -13.27 -11.13
CA PHE A 386 -19.12 -12.30 -12.10
C PHE A 386 -20.45 -11.71 -11.62
N ARG A 387 -20.35 -10.75 -10.70
CA ARG A 387 -21.51 -10.16 -10.00
C ARG A 387 -22.37 -9.22 -10.85
N LYS A 388 -21.82 -8.05 -11.21
CA LYS A 388 -22.52 -6.99 -11.98
C LYS A 388 -21.71 -6.37 -13.12
N GLY A 389 -20.39 -6.26 -12.99
CA GLY A 389 -19.52 -5.89 -14.11
C GLY A 389 -19.66 -4.47 -14.67
N GLY A 390 -20.10 -3.49 -13.88
CA GLY A 390 -20.28 -2.10 -14.32
C GLY A 390 -19.72 -1.08 -13.33
N VAL A 391 -19.87 0.20 -13.66
CA VAL A 391 -19.40 1.37 -12.88
C VAL A 391 -20.55 1.98 -12.08
N GLY A 392 -20.30 2.41 -10.85
CA GLY A 392 -21.20 3.24 -10.04
C GLY A 392 -22.12 2.47 -9.09
N ASP A 393 -21.92 1.17 -8.88
CA ASP A 393 -22.69 0.40 -7.91
C ASP A 393 -22.39 0.82 -6.46
N GLY A 394 -21.19 1.36 -6.21
CA GLY A 394 -20.76 1.93 -4.93
C GLY A 394 -21.71 3.01 -4.42
N LYS A 395 -22.05 3.98 -5.28
CA LYS A 395 -22.98 5.07 -4.96
C LYS A 395 -24.38 4.60 -4.58
N ASN A 396 -24.79 3.43 -5.07
CA ASN A 396 -26.11 2.85 -4.80
C ASN A 396 -26.15 2.00 -3.52
N LYS A 397 -25.00 1.72 -2.91
CA LYS A 397 -24.88 0.80 -1.77
C LYS A 397 -24.32 1.46 -0.51
N LEU A 398 -23.48 2.48 -0.68
CA LEU A 398 -22.89 3.21 0.44
C LEU A 398 -23.83 4.32 0.91
N SER A 399 -23.81 4.58 2.20
CA SER A 399 -24.47 5.74 2.77
C SER A 399 -23.75 7.04 2.36
N PRO A 400 -24.42 8.21 2.40
CA PRO A 400 -23.77 9.50 2.14
C PRO A 400 -22.54 9.75 3.02
N ASP A 401 -22.58 9.34 4.30
CA ASP A 401 -21.45 9.47 5.23
C ASP A 401 -20.28 8.57 4.85
N GLN A 402 -20.55 7.34 4.41
CA GLN A 402 -19.52 6.41 3.93
C GLN A 402 -18.84 6.95 2.67
N ILE A 403 -19.62 7.46 1.71
CA ILE A 403 -19.11 8.11 0.49
C ILE A 403 -18.21 9.30 0.85
N LYS A 404 -18.69 10.17 1.75
CA LYS A 404 -17.93 11.32 2.23
C LYS A 404 -16.59 10.92 2.83
N ARG A 405 -16.57 9.91 3.71
CA ARG A 405 -15.33 9.43 4.35
C ARG A 405 -14.33 8.83 3.36
N ILE A 406 -14.82 8.07 2.37
CA ILE A 406 -13.97 7.56 1.29
C ILE A 406 -13.33 8.73 0.52
N ARG A 407 -14.13 9.74 0.17
CA ARG A 407 -13.63 10.92 -0.57
C ARG A 407 -12.63 11.73 0.24
N GLU A 408 -12.87 11.95 1.52
CA GLU A 408 -11.94 12.65 2.42
C GLU A 408 -10.59 11.92 2.49
N LEU A 409 -10.59 10.59 2.65
CA LEU A 409 -9.37 9.78 2.63
C LEU A 409 -8.65 9.83 1.29
N ALA A 410 -9.40 9.76 0.18
CA ALA A 410 -8.82 9.88 -1.15
C ALA A 410 -8.14 11.25 -1.32
N ASN A 411 -8.80 12.33 -0.92
CA ASN A 411 -8.26 13.69 -0.99
C ASN A 411 -7.04 13.90 -0.08
N GLU A 412 -6.99 13.24 1.07
CA GLU A 412 -5.85 13.28 1.99
C GLU A 412 -4.63 12.55 1.39
N ILE A 413 -4.82 11.31 0.92
CA ILE A 413 -3.72 10.40 0.53
C ILE A 413 -3.28 10.62 -0.92
N MET A 414 -4.24 10.82 -1.83
CA MET A 414 -4.01 10.86 -3.28
C MET A 414 -3.91 12.28 -3.83
N LYS A 415 -3.70 13.28 -2.96
CA LYS A 415 -3.68 14.69 -3.34
C LYS A 415 -2.73 14.97 -4.49
N GLY A 416 -3.22 15.65 -5.52
CA GLY A 416 -2.42 16.05 -6.69
C GLY A 416 -2.14 14.92 -7.69
N THR A 417 -2.60 13.70 -7.44
CA THR A 417 -2.50 12.62 -8.42
C THR A 417 -3.53 12.77 -9.53
N GLU A 418 -3.20 12.33 -10.74
CA GLU A 418 -4.17 12.27 -11.84
C GLU A 418 -5.31 11.28 -11.54
N VAL A 419 -5.00 10.20 -10.81
CA VAL A 419 -5.99 9.20 -10.38
C VAL A 419 -7.12 9.84 -9.57
N LEU A 420 -6.79 10.72 -8.62
CA LEU A 420 -7.80 11.43 -7.82
C LEU A 420 -8.70 12.32 -8.69
N LYS A 421 -8.09 13.06 -9.63
CA LYS A 421 -8.83 13.90 -10.59
C LYS A 421 -9.76 13.07 -11.44
N GLN A 422 -9.33 11.89 -11.89
CA GLN A 422 -10.16 11.00 -12.68
C GLN A 422 -11.36 10.45 -11.90
N TRP A 423 -11.23 10.20 -10.59
CA TRP A 423 -12.33 9.71 -9.77
C TRP A 423 -13.35 10.80 -9.42
N TYR A 424 -12.89 12.01 -9.08
CA TYR A 424 -13.76 13.05 -8.50
C TYR A 424 -13.90 14.33 -9.34
N GLY A 425 -13.22 14.43 -10.49
CA GLY A 425 -13.33 15.55 -11.41
C GLY A 425 -12.69 16.85 -10.93
N GLU A 426 -11.69 16.77 -10.04
CA GLU A 426 -11.00 17.92 -9.42
C GLU A 426 -9.83 18.48 -10.24
#